data_AF-A0A5E3WKJ7-F1
#
_entry.id   AF-A0A5E3WKJ7-F1
#
_cell.length_a   1.000
_cell.length_b   1.000
_cell.length_c   1.000
_cell.angle_alpha   90.00
_cell.angle_beta   90.00
_cell.angle_gamma   90.00
#
_symmetry.space_group_name_H-M   'P 1'
#
loop_
_entity.id
_entity.type
_entity.pdbx_description
1 polymer ?
#
loop_
_entity_poly.entity_id
_entity_poly.type
_entity_poly.pdbx_seq_one_letter_code
_entity_poly.pdbx_strand_id
1 'polypeptide(L)'
;MARWIVNSGPVARRIDQWIESLDAKKKKDDDRRDGEEEEELTIPQRRQRLLRMAFEAFVQGPRGFVHETQLLVSPSWGFNFEDVTYDNVQVWHGAKDTFAPAVMIRWMVERLPHVQYKEYETDNHVSLGDHFEEVFGELVPEEVLEKHRAGVRERDAFAQSSS
;
A
#
# COMPACT_ATOMS: atom_id res chain seq x y z
N MET A 1 5.25 2.65 -28.42
CA MET A 1 4.57 1.45 -28.96
C MET A 1 3.49 0.91 -28.02
N ALA A 2 3.79 0.66 -26.74
CA ALA A 2 2.84 0.11 -25.76
C ALA A 2 1.53 0.92 -25.61
N ARG A 3 1.61 2.25 -25.55
CA ARG A 3 0.43 3.14 -25.40
C ARG A 3 -0.56 3.08 -26.59
N TRP A 4 -0.10 2.69 -27.78
CA TRP A 4 -0.97 2.51 -28.96
C TRP A 4 -1.75 1.19 -28.88
N ILE A 5 -1.08 0.10 -28.47
CA ILE A 5 -1.69 -1.23 -28.34
C ILE A 5 -2.81 -1.24 -27.29
N VAL A 6 -2.58 -0.61 -26.13
CA VAL A 6 -3.56 -0.57 -25.03
C VAL A 6 -4.80 0.27 -25.35
N ASN A 7 -4.71 1.17 -26.33
CA ASN A 7 -5.84 1.94 -26.83
C ASN A 7 -6.50 1.32 -28.07
N SER A 8 -6.08 0.13 -28.49
CA SER A 8 -6.77 -0.60 -29.55
C SER A 8 -8.18 -1.02 -29.09
N GLY A 9 -9.16 -0.98 -30.00
CA GLY A 9 -10.57 -1.27 -29.68
C GLY A 9 -10.83 -2.61 -28.97
N PRO A 10 -10.12 -3.71 -29.28
CA PRO A 10 -10.25 -4.97 -28.54
C PRO A 10 -9.65 -4.91 -27.13
N VAL A 11 -8.48 -4.30 -26.95
CA VAL A 11 -7.79 -4.23 -25.65
C VAL A 11 -8.52 -3.28 -24.70
N ALA A 12 -8.94 -2.12 -25.20
CA ALA A 12 -9.74 -1.16 -24.45
C ALA A 12 -11.02 -1.80 -23.89
N ARG A 13 -11.76 -2.55 -24.70
CA ARG A 13 -12.97 -3.29 -24.25
C ARG A 13 -12.67 -4.32 -23.17
N ARG A 14 -11.54 -5.01 -23.27
CA ARG A 14 -11.14 -6.01 -22.26
C ARG A 14 -10.77 -5.35 -20.92
N ILE A 15 -10.14 -4.19 -20.96
CA ILE A 15 -9.85 -3.39 -19.76
C ILE A 15 -11.16 -2.86 -19.15
N ASP A 16 -12.09 -2.37 -19.98
CA ASP A 16 -13.39 -1.87 -19.52
C ASP A 16 -14.19 -2.96 -18.81
N GLN A 17 -14.32 -4.15 -19.42
CA GLN A 17 -14.99 -5.30 -18.80
C GLN A 17 -14.33 -5.73 -17.49
N TRP A 18 -13.00 -5.62 -17.40
CA TRP A 18 -12.28 -5.91 -16.17
C TRP A 18 -12.60 -4.88 -15.08
N ILE A 19 -12.62 -3.58 -15.41
CA ILE A 19 -13.00 -2.50 -14.49
C ILE A 19 -14.43 -2.72 -13.97
N GLU A 20 -15.39 -3.03 -14.84
CA GLU A 20 -16.77 -3.33 -14.46
C GLU A 20 -16.85 -4.54 -13.51
N SER A 21 -16.01 -5.56 -13.73
CA SER A 21 -15.95 -6.73 -12.84
C SER A 21 -15.40 -6.40 -11.44
N LEU A 22 -14.53 -5.39 -11.33
CA LEU A 22 -14.04 -4.89 -10.04
C LEU A 22 -15.16 -4.18 -9.28
N ASP A 23 -15.99 -3.39 -9.97
CA ASP A 23 -17.12 -2.71 -9.33
C ASP A 23 -18.18 -3.70 -8.84
N ALA A 24 -18.47 -4.72 -9.64
CA ALA A 24 -19.39 -5.79 -9.26
C ALA A 24 -18.91 -6.57 -8.03
N LYS A 25 -17.59 -6.73 -7.87
CA LYS A 25 -16.98 -7.32 -6.67
C LYS A 25 -16.99 -6.35 -5.49
N LYS A 26 -16.60 -5.08 -5.70
CA LYS A 26 -16.64 -4.03 -4.67
C LYS A 26 -18.05 -3.94 -4.08
N LYS A 27 -19.10 -3.77 -4.90
CA LYS A 27 -20.51 -3.74 -4.45
C LYS A 27 -20.95 -4.99 -3.68
N LYS A 28 -20.31 -6.15 -3.91
CA LYS A 28 -20.63 -7.39 -3.19
C LYS A 28 -19.94 -7.46 -1.83
N ASP A 29 -18.77 -6.83 -1.69
CA ASP A 29 -17.99 -6.79 -0.45
C ASP A 29 -18.34 -5.55 0.42
N ASP A 30 -18.95 -4.52 -0.18
CA ASP A 30 -19.28 -3.20 0.40
C ASP A 30 -20.57 -3.15 1.23
N ASP A 31 -21.17 -4.30 1.59
CA ASP A 31 -22.22 -4.36 2.63
C ASP A 31 -21.66 -4.08 4.05
N ARG A 32 -20.45 -3.49 4.14
CA ARG A 32 -19.67 -3.27 5.37
C ARG A 32 -18.88 -1.95 5.42
N ARG A 33 -18.97 -1.05 4.44
CA ARG A 33 -18.21 0.21 4.43
C ARG A 33 -19.12 1.41 4.18
N ASP A 34 -19.31 2.22 5.21
CA ASP A 34 -19.88 3.55 5.08
C ASP A 34 -18.79 4.54 4.65
N GLY A 35 -19.05 5.28 3.57
CA GLY A 35 -18.47 6.60 3.34
C GLY A 35 -17.28 6.68 2.38
N GLU A 36 -17.56 7.14 1.16
CA GLU A 36 -16.99 8.34 0.52
C GLU A 36 -17.56 8.40 -0.91
N GLU A 37 -18.22 9.49 -1.28
CA GLU A 37 -18.69 9.71 -2.65
C GLU A 37 -17.46 9.93 -3.56
N GLU A 38 -16.86 8.83 -4.02
CA GLU A 38 -15.86 8.86 -5.08
C GLU A 38 -16.50 9.53 -6.31
N GLU A 39 -15.91 10.63 -6.76
CA GLU A 39 -16.29 11.30 -8.02
C GLU A 39 -16.48 10.24 -9.12
N GLU A 40 -17.72 10.06 -9.58
CA GLU A 40 -18.11 8.91 -10.39
C GLU A 40 -17.53 9.03 -11.81
N LEU A 41 -16.26 8.66 -11.96
CA LEU A 41 -15.55 8.67 -13.23
C LEU A 41 -16.18 7.64 -14.17
N THR A 42 -16.45 8.05 -15.41
CA THR A 42 -16.88 7.13 -16.47
C THR A 42 -15.83 6.03 -16.71
N ILE A 43 -16.25 4.85 -17.18
CA ILE A 43 -15.33 3.74 -17.50
C ILE A 43 -14.15 4.18 -18.37
N PRO A 44 -14.32 4.98 -19.44
CA PRO A 44 -13.19 5.49 -20.22
C PRO A 44 -12.23 6.38 -19.43
N GLN A 45 -12.73 7.25 -18.53
CA GLN A 45 -11.90 8.10 -17.67
C GLN A 45 -11.11 7.26 -16.66
N ARG A 46 -11.73 6.22 -16.09
CA ARG A 46 -11.07 5.26 -15.19
C ARG A 46 -9.98 4.48 -15.91
N ARG A 47 -10.25 3.96 -17.11
CA ARG A 47 -9.24 3.34 -17.97
C ARG A 47 -8.07 4.29 -18.23
N GLN A 48 -8.33 5.55 -18.58
CA GLN A 48 -7.26 6.52 -18.79
C GLN A 48 -6.45 6.80 -17.53
N ARG A 49 -7.10 6.90 -16.36
CA ARG A 49 -6.42 7.08 -15.07
C ARG A 49 -5.51 5.89 -14.77
N LEU A 50 -6.00 4.66 -14.94
CA LEU A 50 -5.22 3.43 -14.76
C LEU A 50 -4.01 3.39 -15.70
N LEU A 51 -4.21 3.66 -17.00
CA LEU A 51 -3.12 3.70 -17.97
C LEU A 51 -2.10 4.80 -17.64
N ARG A 52 -2.55 5.98 -17.20
CA ARG A 52 -1.65 7.05 -16.76
C ARG A 52 -0.78 6.57 -15.60
N MET A 53 -1.37 6.07 -14.52
CA MET A 53 -0.62 5.58 -13.36
C MET A 53 0.35 4.46 -13.74
N ALA A 54 -0.09 3.50 -14.56
CA ALA A 54 0.75 2.40 -15.02
C ALA A 54 1.95 2.87 -15.85
N PHE A 55 1.79 3.86 -16.72
CA PHE A 55 2.89 4.39 -17.53
C PHE A 55 3.74 5.43 -16.80
N GLU A 56 3.19 6.13 -15.80
CA GLU A 56 3.90 7.13 -15.00
C GLU A 56 5.13 6.52 -14.31
N ALA A 57 4.98 5.29 -13.80
CA ALA A 57 6.08 4.54 -13.19
C ALA A 57 7.31 4.34 -14.11
N PHE A 58 7.13 4.48 -15.43
CA PHE A 58 8.18 4.30 -16.44
C PHE A 58 8.63 5.60 -17.10
N VAL A 59 8.20 6.77 -16.64
CA VAL A 59 8.61 8.07 -17.20
C VAL A 59 10.12 8.26 -17.13
N GLN A 60 10.77 7.74 -16.08
CA GLN A 60 12.23 7.76 -15.92
C GLN A 60 12.94 6.54 -16.57
N GLY A 61 12.20 5.73 -17.33
CA GLY A 61 12.67 4.49 -17.96
C GLY A 61 12.49 3.24 -17.09
N PRO A 62 12.79 2.05 -17.63
CA PRO A 62 12.48 0.77 -16.98
C PRO A 62 13.52 0.30 -15.95
N ARG A 63 14.63 1.05 -15.76
CA ARG A 63 15.73 0.61 -14.89
C ARG A 63 15.29 0.39 -13.44
N GLY A 64 14.42 1.25 -12.91
CA GLY A 64 13.85 1.05 -11.57
C GLY A 64 13.09 -0.27 -11.46
N PHE A 65 12.16 -0.53 -12.38
CA PHE A 65 11.42 -1.79 -12.42
C PHE A 65 12.33 -3.04 -12.54
N VAL A 66 13.36 -2.98 -13.39
CA VAL A 66 14.33 -4.07 -13.52
C VAL A 66 15.09 -4.28 -12.21
N HIS A 67 15.51 -3.21 -11.55
CA HIS A 67 16.21 -3.29 -10.27
C HIS A 67 15.33 -3.90 -9.17
N GLU A 68 14.09 -3.43 -9.03
CA GLU A 68 13.12 -4.00 -8.09
C GLU A 68 12.88 -5.49 -8.37
N THR A 69 12.73 -5.87 -9.63
CA THR A 69 12.56 -7.28 -10.02
C THR A 69 13.78 -8.11 -9.63
N GLN A 70 14.99 -7.58 -9.79
CA GLN A 70 16.23 -8.25 -9.38
C GLN A 70 16.31 -8.44 -7.87
N LEU A 71 15.87 -7.45 -7.07
CA LEU A 71 15.82 -7.57 -5.62
C LEU A 71 14.80 -8.64 -5.19
N LEU A 72 13.62 -8.65 -5.80
CA LEU A 72 12.54 -9.62 -5.49
C LEU A 72 12.92 -11.07 -5.81
N VAL A 73 13.71 -11.29 -6.87
CA VAL A 73 14.17 -12.64 -7.27
C VAL A 73 15.59 -12.95 -6.79
N SER A 74 16.21 -12.04 -6.05
CA SER A 74 17.56 -12.22 -5.54
C SER A 74 17.59 -13.41 -4.56
N PRO A 75 18.60 -14.28 -4.61
CA PRO A 75 18.74 -15.37 -3.65
C PRO A 75 19.05 -14.87 -2.23
N SER A 76 19.48 -13.62 -2.06
CA SER A 76 19.73 -13.01 -0.75
C SER A 76 19.52 -11.49 -0.78
N TRP A 77 19.21 -10.90 0.37
CA TRP A 77 19.10 -9.45 0.54
C TRP A 77 20.41 -8.77 0.93
N GLY A 78 21.52 -9.53 0.91
CA GLY A 78 22.84 -9.05 1.35
C GLY A 78 23.07 -9.13 2.87
N PHE A 79 22.12 -9.67 3.62
CA PHE A 79 22.26 -10.02 5.04
C PHE A 79 21.34 -11.22 5.36
N ASN A 80 21.60 -11.91 6.48
CA ASN A 80 20.68 -12.93 7.00
C ASN A 80 19.74 -12.29 8.03
N PHE A 81 18.50 -12.76 8.11
CA PHE A 81 17.52 -12.24 9.07
C PHE A 81 17.98 -12.44 10.52
N GLU A 82 18.71 -13.53 10.75
CA GLU A 82 19.29 -13.93 12.02
C GLU A 82 20.36 -12.95 12.52
N ASP A 83 20.96 -12.15 11.61
CA ASP A 83 22.02 -11.20 11.92
C ASP A 83 21.48 -9.80 12.29
N VAL A 84 20.16 -9.60 12.31
CA VAL A 84 19.55 -8.31 12.66
C VAL A 84 19.76 -8.02 14.15
N THR A 85 20.47 -6.93 14.48
CA THR A 85 20.80 -6.57 15.87
C THR A 85 19.84 -5.55 16.49
N TYR A 86 18.78 -5.18 15.78
CA TYR A 86 17.83 -4.18 16.26
C TYR A 86 16.74 -4.85 17.12
N ASP A 87 16.58 -4.39 18.36
CA ASP A 87 15.77 -5.07 19.37
C ASP A 87 14.25 -4.83 19.27
N ASN A 88 13.78 -3.99 18.34
CA ASN A 88 12.37 -3.61 18.25
C ASN A 88 11.80 -3.71 16.84
N VAL A 89 12.03 -4.85 16.17
CA VAL A 89 11.42 -5.12 14.87
C VAL A 89 9.94 -5.42 15.07
N GLN A 90 9.06 -4.68 14.42
CA GLN A 90 7.61 -4.88 14.50
C GLN A 90 7.05 -5.18 13.10
N VAL A 91 6.21 -6.20 13.01
CA VAL A 91 5.61 -6.66 11.74
C VAL A 91 4.11 -6.83 11.95
N TRP A 92 3.32 -6.08 11.16
CA TRP A 92 1.87 -6.24 11.06
C TRP A 92 1.53 -6.77 9.67
N HIS A 93 0.67 -7.78 9.58
CA HIS A 93 0.35 -8.41 8.29
C HIS A 93 -1.05 -9.01 8.23
N GLY A 94 -1.70 -8.98 7.07
CA GLY A 94 -3.00 -9.61 6.84
C GLY A 94 -2.85 -11.07 6.40
N ALA A 95 -3.53 -12.01 7.06
CA ALA A 95 -3.42 -13.43 6.76
C ALA A 95 -3.96 -13.82 5.37
N LYS A 96 -4.81 -12.99 4.77
CA LYS A 96 -5.41 -13.17 3.43
C LYS A 96 -4.73 -12.30 2.37
N ASP A 97 -3.54 -11.76 2.64
CA ASP A 97 -2.76 -11.05 1.65
C ASP A 97 -2.38 -12.00 0.49
N THR A 98 -2.71 -11.59 -0.74
CA THR A 98 -2.40 -12.32 -1.97
C THR A 98 -1.30 -11.66 -2.80
N PHE A 99 -0.87 -10.45 -2.43
CA PHE A 99 0.23 -9.72 -3.05
C PHE A 99 1.55 -10.07 -2.37
N ALA A 100 1.55 -10.14 -1.04
CA ALA A 100 2.63 -10.65 -0.21
C ALA A 100 2.09 -11.80 0.66
N PRO A 101 2.12 -13.06 0.18
CA PRO A 101 1.49 -14.16 0.89
C PRO A 101 2.01 -14.35 2.32
N ALA A 102 1.11 -14.50 3.29
CA ALA A 102 1.43 -14.59 4.71
C ALA A 102 2.47 -15.68 5.05
N VAL A 103 2.52 -16.78 4.29
CA VAL A 103 3.55 -17.83 4.44
C VAL A 103 4.98 -17.28 4.27
N MET A 104 5.19 -16.32 3.37
CA MET A 104 6.50 -15.69 3.18
C MET A 104 6.85 -14.79 4.36
N ILE A 105 5.87 -14.07 4.90
CA ILE A 105 6.06 -13.21 6.07
C ILE A 105 6.36 -14.05 7.32
N ARG A 106 5.62 -15.14 7.55
CA ARG A 106 5.88 -16.07 8.65
C ARG A 106 7.28 -16.67 8.57
N TRP A 107 7.72 -17.08 7.37
CA TRP A 107 9.07 -17.58 7.16
C TRP A 107 10.16 -16.54 7.53
N MET A 108 9.93 -15.26 7.22
CA MET A 108 10.84 -14.18 7.61
C MET A 108 10.83 -13.92 9.12
N VAL A 109 9.65 -13.82 9.72
CA VAL A 109 9.45 -13.56 11.17
C VAL A 109 10.08 -14.67 12.02
N GLU A 110 9.99 -15.93 11.61
CA GLU A 110 10.62 -17.06 12.31
C GLU A 110 12.15 -16.93 12.45
N ARG A 111 12.79 -16.10 11.63
CA ARG A 111 14.26 -15.94 11.57
C ARG A 111 14.74 -14.62 12.12
N LEU A 112 13.87 -13.63 12.20
CA LEU A 112 14.20 -12.32 12.77
C LEU A 112 14.29 -12.43 14.29
N PRO A 113 15.44 -12.10 14.91
CA PRO A 113 15.54 -11.98 16.35
C PRO A 113 14.73 -10.76 16.82
N HIS A 114 14.19 -10.85 18.04
CA HIS A 114 13.49 -9.73 18.71
C HIS A 114 12.29 -9.15 17.93
N VAL A 115 11.68 -9.94 17.04
CA VAL A 115 10.52 -9.52 16.28
C VAL A 115 9.23 -9.63 17.09
N GLN A 116 8.41 -8.59 17.03
CA GLN A 116 7.02 -8.60 17.44
C GLN A 116 6.15 -8.73 16.20
N TYR A 117 5.36 -9.78 16.13
CA TYR A 117 4.55 -10.09 14.97
C TYR A 117 3.07 -10.15 15.31
N LYS A 118 2.27 -9.38 14.58
CA LYS A 118 0.82 -9.33 14.68
C LYS A 118 0.21 -9.66 13.32
N GLU A 119 -0.52 -10.76 13.28
CA GLU A 119 -1.23 -11.20 12.08
C GLU A 119 -2.72 -10.96 12.25
N TYR A 120 -3.34 -10.32 11.26
CA TYR A 120 -4.78 -10.05 11.21
C TYR A 120 -5.47 -11.12 10.34
N GLU A 121 -6.20 -12.03 10.98
CA GLU A 121 -6.77 -13.24 10.34
C GLU A 121 -7.72 -12.93 9.16
N THR A 122 -8.42 -11.81 9.23
CA THR A 122 -9.44 -11.45 8.24
C THR A 122 -8.90 -10.58 7.11
N ASP A 123 -7.71 -10.00 7.26
CA ASP A 123 -7.24 -8.93 6.41
C ASP A 123 -6.42 -9.38 5.21
N ASN A 124 -6.53 -8.59 4.15
CA ASN A 124 -5.73 -8.67 2.95
C ASN A 124 -4.77 -7.46 2.85
N HIS A 125 -4.03 -7.37 1.73
CA HIS A 125 -3.05 -6.31 1.49
C HIS A 125 -3.59 -4.89 1.68
N VAL A 126 -4.86 -4.67 1.32
CA VAL A 126 -5.49 -3.35 1.33
C VAL A 126 -6.22 -3.10 2.64
N SER A 127 -6.96 -4.08 3.17
CA SER A 127 -7.71 -3.90 4.42
C SER A 127 -6.81 -3.72 5.65
N LEU A 128 -5.56 -4.16 5.59
CA LEU A 128 -4.56 -3.84 6.61
C LEU A 128 -4.40 -2.32 6.83
N GLY A 129 -4.72 -1.49 5.83
CA GLY A 129 -4.73 -0.04 5.96
C GLY A 129 -5.71 0.48 7.01
N ASP A 130 -6.77 -0.27 7.33
CA ASP A 130 -7.76 0.10 8.35
C ASP A 130 -7.15 0.07 9.76
N HIS A 131 -5.99 -0.57 9.93
CA HIS A 131 -5.24 -0.64 11.18
C HIS A 131 -4.15 0.44 11.31
N PHE A 132 -3.99 1.35 10.35
CA PHE A 132 -2.89 2.32 10.38
C PHE A 132 -2.88 3.22 11.61
N GLU A 133 -4.04 3.66 12.11
CA GLU A 133 -4.09 4.49 13.31
C GLU A 133 -3.61 3.72 14.57
N GLU A 134 -4.01 2.46 14.69
CA GLU A 134 -3.53 1.54 15.73
C GLU A 134 -2.01 1.31 15.61
N VAL A 135 -1.55 0.93 14.41
CA VAL A 135 -0.14 0.65 14.12
C VAL A 135 0.74 1.88 14.39
N PHE A 136 0.33 3.07 13.96
CA PHE A 136 1.09 4.29 14.21
C PHE A 136 1.05 4.69 15.68
N GLY A 137 -0.05 4.43 16.40
CA GLY A 137 -0.12 4.61 17.84
C GLY A 137 0.85 3.70 18.60
N GLU A 138 1.03 2.46 18.15
CA GLU A 138 2.01 1.51 18.71
C GLU A 138 3.46 1.88 18.32
N LEU A 139 3.67 2.34 17.08
CA LEU A 139 5.01 2.58 16.51
C LEU A 139 5.65 3.90 16.97
N VAL A 140 4.85 4.95 17.19
CA VAL A 140 5.36 6.30 17.48
C VAL A 140 5.38 6.53 18.99
N PRO A 141 6.55 6.82 19.60
CA PRO A 141 6.64 7.14 21.03
C PRO A 141 5.79 8.37 21.39
N GLU A 142 5.16 8.35 22.57
CA GLU A 142 4.30 9.47 23.04
C GLU A 142 5.06 10.80 23.07
N GLU A 143 6.37 10.78 23.33
CA GLU A 143 7.26 11.95 23.30
C GLU A 143 7.32 12.61 21.92
N VAL A 144 7.32 11.81 20.85
CA VAL A 144 7.32 12.29 19.46
C VAL A 144 5.96 12.86 19.11
N LEU A 145 4.88 12.19 19.56
CA LEU A 145 3.51 12.67 19.39
C LEU A 145 3.28 14.00 20.09
N GLU A 146 3.74 14.15 21.33
CA GLU A 146 3.62 15.40 22.09
C GLU A 146 4.41 16.55 21.47
N LYS A 147 5.63 16.29 20.98
CA LYS A 147 6.42 17.30 20.26
C LYS A 147 5.72 17.76 18.98
N HIS A 148 5.11 16.83 18.23
CA HIS A 148 4.33 17.16 17.04
C HIS A 148 3.07 17.97 17.40
N ARG A 149 2.28 17.52 18.40
CA ARG A 149 1.10 18.23 18.90
C ARG A 149 1.43 19.65 19.38
N ALA A 150 2.56 19.82 20.10
CA ALA A 150 3.05 21.13 20.51
C ALA A 150 3.40 22.03 19.32
N GLY A 151 4.11 21.51 18.32
CA GLY A 151 4.45 22.28 17.11
C GLY A 151 3.23 22.66 16.26
N VAL A 152 2.21 21.81 16.18
CA VAL A 152 0.94 22.14 15.51
C VAL A 152 0.21 23.26 16.25
N ARG A 153 0.09 23.17 17.58
CA ARG A 153 -0.52 24.22 18.42
C ARG A 153 0.15 25.58 18.23
N GLU A 154 1.48 25.61 18.13
CA GLU A 154 2.25 26.83 17.92
C GLU A 154 2.02 27.44 16.53
N ARG A 155 1.92 26.60 15.48
CA ARG A 155 1.60 27.04 14.11
C ARG A 155 0.19 27.61 13.99
N ASP A 156 -0.79 26.95 14.63
CA ASP A 156 -2.18 27.41 14.63
C ASP A 156 -2.35 28.71 15.40
N ALA A 157 -1.65 28.86 16.54
CA ALA A 157 -1.62 30.11 17.30
C ALA A 157 -1.00 31.26 16.49
N PHE A 158 0.10 31.00 15.76
CA PHE A 158 0.72 31.99 14.88
C PHE A 158 -0.17 32.39 13.69
N ALA A 159 -0.93 31.45 13.11
CA ALA A 159 -1.87 31.73 12.04
C ALA A 159 -3.05 32.61 12.52
N GLN A 160 -3.54 32.37 13.75
CA GLN A 160 -4.63 33.13 14.37
C GLN A 160 -4.20 34.54 14.82
N SER A 161 -2.94 34.74 15.22
CA SER A 161 -2.43 36.08 15.58
C SER A 161 -2.06 36.97 14.39
N SER A 162 -2.02 36.39 13.18
CA SER A 162 -1.63 37.06 11.94
C SER A 162 -2.83 37.42 11.05
N SER A 163 -4.06 37.18 11.52
CA SER A 163 -5.33 37.51 10.88
C SER A 163 -6.05 38.64 11.63
#